data_AF-A0A4S2HCT1-F1
#
_entry.id   AF-A0A4S2HCT1-F1
#
_cell.length_a   1.000
_cell.length_b   1.000
_cell.length_c   1.000
_cell.angle_alpha   90.00
_cell.angle_beta   90.00
_cell.angle_gamma   90.00
#
_symmetry.space_group_name_H-M   'P 1'
#
loop_
_entity.id
_entity.type
_entity.pdbx_description
1 polymer ?
#
loop_
_entity_poly.entity_id
_entity_poly.type
_entity_poly.pdbx_seq_one_letter_code
_entity_poly.pdbx_strand_id
1 'polypeptide(L)'
;MAKPVLKVKKDKNGKNCATVPCIEMLSYVYEKNLPLPDKSFNEIIKDLQEETKKVFAKTKPRPKAPTSNSFNNCNGRWAEYVFGAYVWNYLADKNATNKQNNDPIRFVYVKLPTNDSKMDAWISLLKKEQYDTLIEFERDDTDKQVKAAGHKAFRLCSSNPDSVILKFEENDYIQYGLDSMKTIDNLSGANIKMMDSVFSKLAGKVTIEENLKCFLSIKNSIRPDRRYQFVHEGDDVKAIIMLLCTRLQLNVGNISDFCQKRFYAFSLNGFNGADENCMETATTACISSPVMGLIWCVDKLFSCLTPEEIKNDMDVIMI
;
A
#
# COMPACT_ATOMS: atom_id res chain seq x y z
N MET A 1 -10.07 23.52 16.97
CA MET A 1 -10.09 22.09 16.63
C MET A 1 -11.54 21.67 16.38
N ALA A 2 -11.87 21.29 15.16
CA ALA A 2 -13.21 20.79 14.83
C ALA A 2 -13.28 19.31 15.22
N LYS A 3 -14.16 18.96 16.16
CA LYS A 3 -14.41 17.55 16.50
C LYS A 3 -15.04 16.84 15.29
N PRO A 4 -14.72 15.55 15.08
CA PRO A 4 -15.35 14.76 14.03
C PRO A 4 -16.88 14.79 14.15
N VAL A 5 -17.54 15.10 13.04
CA VAL A 5 -19.01 15.16 12.99
C VAL A 5 -19.56 13.77 12.72
N LEU A 6 -20.24 13.19 13.70
CA LEU A 6 -20.93 11.91 13.51
C LEU A 6 -22.26 12.12 12.78
N LYS A 7 -22.43 11.49 11.63
CA LYS A 7 -23.71 11.42 10.92
C LYS A 7 -24.62 10.39 11.60
N VAL A 8 -25.36 10.83 12.61
CA VAL A 8 -26.26 9.95 13.38
C VAL A 8 -27.57 9.72 12.61
N LYS A 9 -27.96 8.45 12.48
CA LYS A 9 -29.22 8.01 11.87
C LYS A 9 -29.93 6.98 12.75
N LYS A 10 -31.22 6.72 12.50
CA LYS A 10 -31.92 5.59 13.15
C LYS A 10 -31.68 4.29 12.40
N ASP A 11 -31.44 3.21 13.13
CA ASP A 11 -31.40 1.85 12.57
C ASP A 11 -32.82 1.28 12.36
N LYS A 12 -32.91 0.05 11.84
CA LYS A 12 -34.18 -0.66 11.60
C LYS A 12 -35.05 -0.81 12.86
N ASN A 13 -34.45 -0.69 14.05
CA ASN A 13 -35.12 -0.79 15.35
C ASN A 13 -35.34 0.59 16.00
N GLY A 14 -35.20 1.68 15.24
CA GLY A 14 -35.38 3.05 15.73
C GLY A 14 -34.26 3.58 16.64
N LYS A 15 -33.17 2.82 16.83
CA LYS A 15 -32.04 3.21 17.70
C LYS A 15 -31.04 4.06 16.92
N ASN A 16 -30.49 5.08 17.58
CA ASN A 16 -29.46 5.94 16.99
C ASN A 16 -28.18 5.14 16.71
N CYS A 17 -27.64 5.24 15.50
CA CYS A 17 -26.38 4.63 15.08
C CYS A 17 -25.57 5.64 14.24
N ALA A 18 -24.25 5.45 14.21
CA ALA A 18 -23.34 6.22 13.39
C ALA A 18 -22.19 5.32 12.92
N THR A 19 -21.66 5.63 11.74
CA THR A 19 -20.42 5.01 11.24
C THR A 19 -19.22 5.67 11.92
N VAL A 20 -18.16 4.91 12.18
CA VAL A 20 -16.88 5.47 12.66
C VAL A 20 -16.27 6.33 11.55
N PRO A 21 -16.05 7.64 11.76
CA PRO A 21 -15.44 8.50 10.74
C PRO A 21 -13.92 8.28 10.78
N CYS A 22 -13.46 7.25 10.06
CA CYS A 22 -12.10 6.69 10.18
C CYS A 22 -11.00 7.76 10.01
N ILE A 23 -11.00 8.47 8.87
CA ILE A 23 -9.97 9.46 8.55
C ILE A 23 -10.07 10.68 9.46
N GLU A 24 -11.29 11.11 9.76
CA GLU A 24 -11.52 12.28 10.60
C GLU A 24 -11.09 12.02 12.04
N MET A 25 -11.27 10.80 12.56
CA MET A 25 -10.74 10.42 13.87
C MET A 25 -9.22 10.43 13.89
N LEU A 26 -8.57 9.87 12.85
CA LEU A 26 -7.11 9.88 12.74
C LEU A 26 -6.57 11.31 12.73
N SER A 27 -7.14 12.16 11.87
CA SER A 27 -6.76 13.57 11.77
C SER A 27 -7.09 14.38 13.01
N TYR A 28 -8.12 14.01 13.77
CA TYR A 28 -8.47 14.70 15.01
C TYR A 28 -7.48 14.37 16.14
N VAL A 29 -7.11 13.09 16.27
CA VAL A 29 -6.20 12.64 17.34
C VAL A 29 -4.77 13.09 17.07
N TYR A 30 -4.32 12.99 15.83
CA TYR A 30 -2.95 13.30 15.41
C TYR A 30 -2.88 14.59 14.57
N GLU A 31 -3.72 15.60 14.88
CA GLU A 31 -3.74 16.88 14.15
C GLU A 31 -2.42 17.64 14.28
N LYS A 32 -1.75 17.53 15.43
CA LYS A 32 -0.60 18.36 15.79
C LYS A 32 0.74 17.63 15.69
N ASN A 33 0.74 16.33 15.94
CA ASN A 33 1.93 15.50 15.94
C ASN A 33 1.58 14.12 15.39
N LEU A 34 2.55 13.43 14.81
CA LEU A 34 2.51 11.99 14.61
C LEU A 34 2.38 11.26 15.97
N PRO A 35 1.96 9.98 15.96
CA PRO A 35 2.14 9.11 17.12
C PRO A 35 3.58 9.13 17.63
N LEU A 36 3.82 8.71 18.87
CA LEU A 36 5.19 8.57 19.35
C LEU A 36 5.87 7.37 18.65
N PRO A 37 7.16 7.48 18.27
CA PRO A 37 7.84 6.45 17.47
C PRO A 37 8.08 5.14 18.22
N ASP A 38 8.16 5.18 19.54
CA ASP A 38 8.34 4.03 20.44
C ASP A 38 7.03 3.32 20.79
N LYS A 39 5.88 3.96 20.51
CA LYS A 39 4.56 3.40 20.80
C LYS A 39 4.19 2.34 19.76
N SER A 40 3.76 1.16 20.22
CA SER A 40 3.41 0.09 19.28
C SER A 40 2.17 0.43 18.45
N PHE A 41 2.10 -0.11 17.22
CA PHE A 41 0.93 0.07 16.35
C PHE A 41 -0.37 -0.39 17.02
N ASN A 42 -0.33 -1.46 17.81
CA ASN A 42 -1.48 -1.93 18.58
C ASN A 42 -1.96 -0.89 19.61
N GLU A 43 -1.04 -0.25 20.33
CA GLU A 43 -1.39 0.78 21.29
C GLU A 43 -1.91 2.04 20.60
N ILE A 44 -1.32 2.44 19.46
CA ILE A 44 -1.81 3.53 18.61
C ILE A 44 -3.25 3.28 18.16
N ILE A 45 -3.54 2.07 17.67
CA ILE A 45 -4.90 1.66 17.27
C ILE A 45 -5.85 1.70 18.47
N LYS A 46 -5.41 1.21 19.64
CA LYS A 46 -6.23 1.20 20.86
C LYS A 46 -6.58 2.62 21.31
N ASP A 47 -5.63 3.54 21.31
CA ASP A 47 -5.86 4.96 21.59
C ASP A 47 -6.93 5.57 20.66
N LEU A 48 -6.81 5.32 19.35
CA LEU A 48 -7.79 5.79 18.36
C LEU A 48 -9.19 5.23 18.62
N GLN A 49 -9.30 3.96 19.00
CA GLN A 49 -10.58 3.35 19.38
C GLN A 49 -11.16 3.99 20.65
N GLU A 50 -10.33 4.26 21.66
CA GLU A 50 -10.75 4.88 22.91
C GLU A 50 -11.23 6.32 22.70
N GLU A 51 -10.49 7.12 21.93
CA GLU A 51 -10.90 8.47 21.56
C GLU A 51 -12.19 8.46 20.72
N THR A 52 -12.33 7.50 19.79
CA THR A 52 -13.58 7.33 19.03
C THR A 52 -14.76 7.06 19.96
N LYS A 53 -14.60 6.15 20.93
CA LYS A 53 -15.66 5.85 21.91
C LYS A 53 -16.02 7.08 22.76
N LYS A 54 -15.04 7.91 23.14
CA LYS A 54 -15.26 9.18 23.85
C LYS A 54 -16.06 10.17 22.99
N VAL A 55 -15.78 10.27 21.69
CA VAL A 55 -16.55 11.11 20.75
C VAL A 55 -18.00 10.62 20.66
N PHE A 56 -18.21 9.33 20.42
CA PHE A 56 -19.55 8.72 20.36
C PHE A 56 -20.37 8.94 21.64
N ALA A 57 -19.74 8.87 22.81
CA ALA A 57 -20.41 9.10 24.10
C ALA A 57 -20.87 10.55 24.28
N LYS A 58 -20.16 11.52 23.69
CA LYS A 58 -20.44 12.96 23.80
C LYS A 58 -21.38 13.49 22.71
N THR A 59 -21.50 12.82 21.56
CA THR A 59 -22.38 13.21 20.46
C THR A 59 -23.86 13.17 20.85
N LYS A 60 -24.63 14.15 20.35
CA LYS A 60 -26.10 14.20 20.47
C LYS A 60 -26.73 14.30 19.07
N PRO A 61 -27.81 13.54 18.78
CA PRO A 61 -28.36 12.46 19.61
C PRO A 61 -27.36 11.30 19.78
N ARG A 62 -27.34 10.65 20.95
CA ARG A 62 -26.29 9.67 21.29
C ARG A 62 -26.43 8.40 20.44
N PRO A 63 -25.46 8.05 19.58
CA PRO A 63 -25.46 6.78 18.85
C PRO A 63 -25.07 5.62 19.77
N LYS A 64 -25.38 4.38 19.35
CA LYS A 64 -24.80 3.17 19.95
C LYS A 64 -23.27 3.25 19.95
N ALA A 65 -22.65 2.75 21.02
CA ALA A 65 -21.20 2.62 21.07
C ALA A 65 -20.70 1.69 19.95
N PRO A 66 -19.58 2.03 19.28
CA PRO A 66 -19.03 1.21 18.21
C PRO A 66 -18.53 -0.14 18.78
N THR A 67 -18.81 -1.22 18.05
CA THR A 67 -18.34 -2.57 18.40
C THR A 67 -16.95 -2.83 17.81
N SER A 68 -16.28 -3.91 18.23
CA SER A 68 -15.00 -4.30 17.64
C SER A 68 -15.07 -4.42 16.11
N ASN A 69 -16.17 -4.98 15.59
CA ASN A 69 -16.39 -5.09 14.14
C ASN A 69 -16.53 -3.73 13.45
N SER A 70 -17.03 -2.70 14.15
CA SER A 70 -17.09 -1.33 13.61
C SER A 70 -15.70 -0.74 13.34
N PHE A 71 -14.67 -1.27 13.99
CA PHE A 71 -13.29 -0.81 13.86
C PHE A 71 -12.44 -1.63 12.89
N ASN A 72 -12.87 -2.81 12.43
CA ASN A 72 -12.01 -3.71 11.64
C ASN A 72 -11.38 -3.00 10.43
N ASN A 73 -12.18 -2.30 9.63
CA ASN A 73 -11.68 -1.55 8.47
C ASN A 73 -10.89 -0.29 8.87
N CYS A 74 -11.25 0.32 10.02
CA CYS A 74 -10.56 1.50 10.52
C CYS A 74 -9.15 1.17 11.02
N ASN A 75 -8.98 0.02 11.69
CA ASN A 75 -7.72 -0.38 12.29
C ASN A 75 -6.61 -0.57 11.24
N GLY A 76 -6.93 -1.22 10.10
CA GLY A 76 -5.97 -1.36 9.00
C GLY A 76 -5.63 0.00 8.41
N ARG A 77 -6.67 0.77 8.05
CA ARG A 77 -6.50 2.09 7.45
C ARG A 77 -5.70 3.06 8.34
N TRP A 78 -5.96 3.10 9.64
CA TRP A 78 -5.17 3.91 10.57
C TRP A 78 -3.71 3.51 10.60
N ALA A 79 -3.43 2.20 10.66
CA ALA A 79 -2.07 1.70 10.67
C ALA A 79 -1.33 2.02 9.38
N GLU A 80 -1.99 1.89 8.22
CA GLU A 80 -1.43 2.26 6.90
C GLU A 80 -1.02 3.73 6.82
N TYR A 81 -1.83 4.67 7.34
CA TYR A 81 -1.45 6.09 7.32
C TYR A 81 -0.33 6.40 8.29
N VAL A 82 -0.34 5.80 9.48
CA VAL A 82 0.77 5.96 10.43
C VAL A 82 2.04 5.42 9.79
N PHE A 83 2.03 4.16 9.34
CA PHE A 83 3.17 3.54 8.67
C PHE A 83 3.66 4.38 7.48
N GLY A 84 2.75 4.78 6.60
CA GLY A 84 3.06 5.58 5.41
C GLY A 84 3.66 6.94 5.71
N ALA A 85 3.24 7.62 6.79
CA ALA A 85 3.84 8.90 7.19
C ALA A 85 5.30 8.74 7.66
N TYR A 86 5.60 7.65 8.37
CA TYR A 86 6.97 7.35 8.80
C TYR A 86 7.85 6.91 7.63
N VAL A 87 7.35 6.09 6.71
CA VAL A 87 8.07 5.76 5.47
C VAL A 87 8.33 7.02 4.65
N TRP A 88 7.33 7.89 4.50
CA TRP A 88 7.48 9.17 3.80
C TRP A 88 8.60 10.01 4.39
N ASN A 89 8.63 10.16 5.72
CA ASN A 89 9.69 10.92 6.41
C ASN A 89 11.07 10.30 6.22
N TYR A 90 11.18 8.97 6.32
CA TYR A 90 12.42 8.27 6.02
C TYR A 90 12.91 8.56 4.59
N LEU A 91 12.01 8.50 3.60
CA LEU A 91 12.36 8.78 2.22
C LEU A 91 12.72 10.26 2.01
N ALA A 92 12.07 11.19 2.71
CA ALA A 92 12.41 12.60 2.66
C ALA A 92 13.85 12.86 3.15
N ASP A 93 14.25 12.24 4.26
CA ASP A 93 15.62 12.31 4.78
C ASP A 93 16.62 11.68 3.82
N LYS A 94 16.27 10.53 3.22
CA LYS A 94 17.10 9.87 2.20
C LYS A 94 17.26 10.75 0.95
N ASN A 95 16.19 11.40 0.51
CA ASN A 95 16.21 12.33 -0.62
C ASN A 95 17.07 13.57 -0.33
N ALA A 96 16.99 14.10 0.89
CA ALA A 96 17.85 15.20 1.32
C ALA A 96 19.33 14.79 1.32
N THR A 97 19.63 13.58 1.78
CA THR A 97 20.99 13.00 1.75
C THR A 97 21.49 12.81 0.31
N ASN A 98 20.66 12.24 -0.57
CA ASN A 98 20.96 12.09 -1.99
C ASN A 98 21.28 13.44 -2.64
N LYS A 99 20.48 14.47 -2.35
CA LYS A 99 20.73 15.82 -2.83
C LYS A 99 22.07 16.39 -2.36
N GLN A 100 22.43 16.21 -1.10
CA GLN A 100 23.73 16.62 -0.56
C GLN A 100 24.90 15.91 -1.26
N ASN A 101 24.68 14.65 -1.66
CA ASN A 101 25.68 13.83 -2.36
C ASN A 101 25.65 14.01 -3.89
N ASN A 102 24.86 14.93 -4.44
CA ASN A 102 24.62 15.09 -5.88
C ASN A 102 24.12 13.82 -6.59
N ASP A 103 23.46 12.91 -5.87
CA ASP A 103 22.71 11.80 -6.47
C ASP A 103 21.39 12.37 -7.03
N PRO A 104 21.08 12.19 -8.33
CA PRO A 104 19.86 12.72 -8.93
C PRO A 104 18.59 11.95 -8.51
N ILE A 105 18.73 10.78 -7.87
CA ILE A 105 17.60 9.90 -7.57
C ILE A 105 16.80 10.42 -6.37
N ARG A 106 15.48 10.44 -6.54
CA ARG A 106 14.49 10.82 -5.53
C ARG A 106 13.45 9.72 -5.41
N PHE A 107 13.16 9.33 -4.19
CA PHE A 107 12.18 8.32 -3.86
C PHE A 107 10.85 8.94 -3.45
N VAL A 108 9.75 8.30 -3.84
CA VAL A 108 8.39 8.76 -3.53
C VAL A 108 7.59 7.56 -3.01
N TYR A 109 7.02 7.71 -1.83
CA TYR A 109 6.05 6.77 -1.29
C TYR A 109 4.66 7.09 -1.88
N VAL A 110 4.03 6.09 -2.48
CA VAL A 110 2.69 6.20 -3.04
C VAL A 110 1.78 5.26 -2.28
N LYS A 111 0.89 5.81 -1.45
CA LYS A 111 -0.22 5.03 -0.90
C LYS A 111 -1.16 4.68 -2.04
N LEU A 112 -1.44 3.38 -2.21
CA LEU A 112 -2.41 2.93 -3.20
C LEU A 112 -3.82 3.02 -2.61
N PRO A 113 -4.82 3.42 -3.42
CA PRO A 113 -6.21 3.45 -2.99
C PRO A 113 -6.78 2.02 -2.91
N THR A 114 -7.96 1.89 -2.32
CA THR A 114 -8.75 0.67 -2.46
C THR A 114 -9.06 0.46 -3.94
N ASN A 115 -8.85 -0.76 -4.46
CA ASN A 115 -9.10 -1.11 -5.85
C ASN A 115 -10.62 -1.28 -6.12
N ASP A 116 -11.37 -0.19 -5.95
CA ASP A 116 -12.82 -0.15 -6.17
C ASP A 116 -13.16 0.04 -7.67
N SER A 117 -12.19 0.48 -8.48
CA SER A 117 -12.33 0.65 -9.92
C SER A 117 -11.01 0.41 -10.67
N LYS A 118 -11.06 0.18 -11.99
CA LYS A 118 -9.84 0.04 -12.82
C LYS A 118 -8.89 1.24 -12.73
N MET A 119 -9.41 2.44 -12.48
CA MET A 119 -8.60 3.66 -12.33
C MET A 119 -7.87 3.72 -10.99
N ASP A 120 -8.35 2.96 -10.01
CA ASP A 120 -7.76 2.86 -8.67
C ASP A 120 -6.71 1.74 -8.60
N ALA A 121 -6.60 0.87 -9.62
CA ALA A 121 -5.59 -0.19 -9.66
C ALA A 121 -4.17 0.39 -9.83
N TRP A 122 -3.17 -0.21 -9.19
CA TRP A 122 -1.78 0.26 -9.26
C TRP A 122 -1.24 0.34 -10.70
N ILE A 123 -1.75 -0.51 -11.60
CA ILE A 123 -1.39 -0.50 -13.02
C ILE A 123 -1.76 0.83 -13.71
N SER A 124 -2.69 1.62 -13.15
CA SER A 124 -3.05 2.94 -13.69
C SER A 124 -1.94 3.98 -13.50
N LEU A 125 -0.94 3.71 -12.66
CA LEU A 125 0.30 4.49 -12.58
C LEU A 125 1.12 4.39 -13.87
N LEU A 126 1.01 3.27 -14.60
CA LEU A 126 1.86 2.95 -15.72
C LEU A 126 1.59 3.86 -16.93
N LYS A 127 2.65 4.25 -17.65
CA LYS A 127 2.53 4.93 -18.93
C LYS A 127 1.70 4.09 -19.90
N LYS A 128 1.05 4.78 -20.85
CA LYS A 128 0.07 4.22 -21.79
C LYS A 128 0.52 2.91 -22.44
N GLU A 129 1.75 2.81 -22.93
CA GLU A 129 2.26 1.60 -23.59
C GLU A 129 2.23 0.35 -22.68
N GLN A 130 2.72 0.49 -21.45
CA GLN A 130 2.70 -0.61 -20.48
C GLN A 130 1.28 -0.91 -20.00
N TYR A 131 0.49 0.12 -19.72
CA TYR A 131 -0.91 -0.05 -19.33
C TYR A 131 -1.73 -0.77 -20.41
N ASP A 132 -1.65 -0.30 -21.66
CA ASP A 132 -2.37 -0.88 -22.79
C ASP A 132 -1.96 -2.34 -23.02
N THR A 133 -0.67 -2.67 -22.90
CA THR A 133 -0.18 -4.05 -23.00
C THR A 133 -0.88 -4.99 -22.01
N LEU A 134 -1.16 -4.53 -20.79
CA LEU A 134 -1.89 -5.32 -19.79
C LEU A 134 -3.37 -5.44 -20.12
N ILE A 135 -4.00 -4.35 -20.54
CA ILE A 135 -5.43 -4.36 -20.91
C ILE A 135 -5.65 -5.24 -22.15
N GLU A 136 -4.76 -5.16 -23.13
CA GLU A 136 -4.74 -5.99 -24.33
C GLU A 136 -4.33 -7.45 -24.05
N PHE A 137 -3.92 -7.79 -22.85
CA PHE A 137 -3.71 -9.19 -22.45
C PHE A 137 -5.01 -9.82 -21.92
N GLU A 138 -5.90 -9.02 -21.32
CA GLU A 138 -7.21 -9.51 -20.88
C GLU A 138 -8.09 -9.90 -22.08
N ARG A 139 -8.95 -10.91 -21.89
CA ARG A 139 -9.93 -11.37 -22.88
C ARG A 139 -11.30 -11.45 -22.22
N ASP A 140 -12.35 -11.16 -22.98
CA ASP A 140 -13.74 -11.33 -22.56
C ASP A 140 -14.39 -12.52 -23.28
N ASP A 141 -15.71 -12.64 -23.19
CA ASP A 141 -16.50 -13.73 -23.78
C ASP A 141 -16.65 -13.62 -25.30
N THR A 142 -16.12 -12.55 -25.92
CA THR A 142 -16.01 -12.42 -27.38
C THR A 142 -14.78 -13.17 -27.93
N ASP A 143 -13.79 -13.46 -27.09
CA ASP A 143 -12.63 -14.26 -27.47
C ASP A 143 -13.00 -15.73 -27.67
N LYS A 144 -12.57 -16.30 -28.80
CA LYS A 144 -12.90 -17.68 -29.19
C LYS A 144 -12.35 -18.72 -28.23
N GLN A 145 -11.14 -18.52 -27.69
CA GLN A 145 -10.51 -19.46 -26.76
C GLN A 145 -11.20 -19.42 -25.40
N VAL A 146 -11.49 -18.21 -24.90
CA VAL A 146 -12.24 -18.01 -23.64
C VAL A 146 -13.60 -18.71 -23.71
N LYS A 147 -14.34 -18.47 -24.80
CA LYS A 147 -15.65 -19.08 -25.02
C LYS A 147 -15.57 -20.60 -25.18
N ALA A 148 -14.59 -21.11 -25.92
CA ALA A 148 -14.40 -22.55 -26.11
C ALA A 148 -14.07 -23.27 -24.79
N ALA A 149 -13.36 -22.60 -23.88
CA ALA A 149 -13.07 -23.11 -22.55
C ALA A 149 -14.25 -22.97 -21.56
N GLY A 150 -15.38 -22.37 -21.97
CA GLY A 150 -16.57 -22.19 -21.14
C GLY A 150 -16.45 -21.08 -20.09
N HIS A 151 -15.46 -20.20 -20.20
CA HIS A 151 -15.27 -19.06 -19.29
C HIS A 151 -15.92 -17.79 -19.84
N LYS A 152 -16.19 -16.82 -18.96
CA LYS A 152 -16.74 -15.49 -19.33
C LYS A 152 -15.67 -14.45 -19.64
N ALA A 153 -14.47 -14.66 -19.13
CA ALA A 153 -13.34 -13.77 -19.32
C ALA A 153 -12.05 -14.47 -18.87
N PHE A 154 -10.93 -13.99 -19.36
CA PHE A 154 -9.58 -14.26 -18.89
C PHE A 154 -8.96 -12.93 -18.50
N ARG A 155 -8.79 -12.67 -17.20
CA ARG A 155 -8.46 -11.34 -16.66
C ARG A 155 -7.26 -11.40 -15.75
N LEU A 156 -6.54 -10.29 -15.68
CA LEU A 156 -5.49 -10.07 -14.70
C LEU A 156 -6.16 -9.50 -13.44
N CYS A 157 -6.58 -10.38 -12.55
CA CYS A 157 -7.22 -9.99 -11.29
C CYS A 157 -6.17 -9.62 -10.22
N SER A 158 -5.51 -8.48 -10.36
CA SER A 158 -4.58 -7.97 -9.33
C SER A 158 -5.32 -7.18 -8.25
N SER A 159 -5.10 -7.51 -6.98
CA SER A 159 -5.35 -6.54 -5.90
C SER A 159 -4.26 -5.46 -5.90
N ASN A 160 -4.54 -4.35 -5.21
CA ASN A 160 -3.51 -3.38 -4.89
C ASN A 160 -2.76 -3.82 -3.64
N PRO A 161 -1.42 -3.86 -3.67
CA PRO A 161 -0.65 -3.76 -2.45
C PRO A 161 -1.01 -2.47 -1.70
N ASP A 162 -0.64 -2.35 -0.43
CA ASP A 162 -1.00 -1.17 0.36
C ASP A 162 -0.26 0.10 -0.12
N SER A 163 0.95 -0.07 -0.68
CA SER A 163 1.73 1.02 -1.26
C SER A 163 2.79 0.56 -2.28
N VAL A 164 3.32 1.53 -3.01
CA VAL A 164 4.50 1.36 -3.87
C VAL A 164 5.51 2.48 -3.60
N ILE A 165 6.79 2.14 -3.58
CA ILE A 165 7.89 3.09 -3.59
C ILE A 165 8.40 3.19 -5.03
N LEU A 166 8.42 4.42 -5.51
CA LEU A 166 8.92 4.78 -6.83
C LEU A 166 10.21 5.60 -6.69
N LYS A 167 11.02 5.59 -7.74
CA LYS A 167 12.20 6.41 -7.90
C LYS A 167 12.10 7.26 -9.17
N PHE A 168 12.61 8.47 -9.11
CA PHE A 168 12.62 9.42 -10.21
C PHE A 168 13.96 10.14 -10.24
N GLU A 169 14.38 10.60 -11.41
CA GLU A 169 15.38 11.66 -11.46
C GLU A 169 14.76 12.98 -10.96
N GLU A 170 15.58 13.87 -10.39
CA GLU A 170 15.11 15.08 -9.71
C GLU A 170 14.20 15.96 -10.59
N ASN A 171 14.51 16.10 -11.89
CA ASN A 171 13.71 16.91 -12.80
C ASN A 171 12.33 16.29 -13.10
N ASP A 172 12.20 14.96 -13.03
CA ASP A 172 11.01 14.25 -13.47
C ASP A 172 9.86 14.30 -12.47
N TYR A 173 10.14 14.37 -11.16
CA TYR A 173 9.06 14.39 -10.16
C TYR A 173 8.59 15.81 -9.80
N ILE A 174 9.45 16.83 -9.97
CA ILE A 174 9.11 18.24 -9.70
C ILE A 174 7.96 18.71 -10.61
N GLN A 175 7.97 18.31 -11.88
CA GLN A 175 6.91 18.67 -12.84
C GLN A 175 5.51 18.12 -12.44
N TYR A 176 5.46 17.10 -11.57
CA TYR A 176 4.21 16.54 -11.05
C TYR A 176 3.70 17.26 -9.79
N GLY A 177 4.37 18.32 -9.35
CA GLY A 177 3.98 19.09 -8.17
C GLY A 177 4.08 18.27 -6.89
N LEU A 178 5.11 17.43 -6.80
CA LEU A 178 5.44 16.62 -5.63
C LEU A 178 6.63 17.26 -4.91
N ASP A 179 6.55 17.31 -3.58
CA ASP A 179 7.66 17.73 -2.72
C ASP A 179 8.13 16.52 -1.91
N SER A 180 9.10 15.80 -2.44
CA SER A 180 9.61 14.55 -1.88
C SER A 180 10.58 14.75 -0.71
N MET A 181 10.89 16.00 -0.34
CA MET A 181 11.74 16.34 0.80
C MET A 181 10.92 16.91 1.98
N LYS A 182 9.67 17.29 1.76
CA LYS A 182 8.80 17.79 2.82
C LYS A 182 8.37 16.64 3.73
N THR A 183 8.77 16.70 4.99
CA THR A 183 8.31 15.76 6.03
C THR A 183 6.84 15.98 6.42
N ILE A 184 6.20 14.90 6.87
CA ILE A 184 4.88 14.87 7.50
C ILE A 184 5.10 14.85 9.02
N ASP A 185 4.76 15.95 9.68
CA ASP A 185 4.89 16.16 11.12
C ASP A 185 3.64 15.74 11.91
N ASN A 186 2.51 15.59 11.23
CA ASN A 186 1.22 15.22 11.80
C ASN A 186 0.30 14.58 10.74
N LEU A 187 -0.79 13.96 11.18
CA LEU A 187 -1.80 13.36 10.30
C LEU A 187 -3.02 14.29 10.12
N SER A 188 -2.81 15.61 10.05
CA SER A 188 -3.88 16.54 9.72
C SER A 188 -4.57 16.19 8.40
N GLY A 189 -5.81 16.63 8.22
CA GLY A 189 -6.56 16.39 6.99
C GLY A 189 -5.86 16.93 5.73
N ALA A 190 -4.99 17.93 5.85
CA ALA A 190 -4.17 18.43 4.74
C ALA A 190 -3.06 17.43 4.36
N ASN A 191 -2.33 16.89 5.35
CA ASN A 191 -1.28 15.90 5.12
C ASN A 191 -1.85 14.56 4.62
N ILE A 192 -2.98 14.10 5.15
CA ILE A 192 -3.68 12.90 4.66
C ILE A 192 -4.09 13.08 3.19
N LYS A 193 -4.71 14.22 2.84
CA LYS A 193 -5.08 14.52 1.45
C LYS A 193 -3.85 14.60 0.54
N MET A 194 -2.74 15.12 1.04
CA MET A 194 -1.48 15.16 0.30
C MET A 194 -1.02 13.74 -0.03
N MET A 195 -0.95 12.85 0.97
CA MET A 195 -0.56 11.45 0.80
C MET A 195 -1.46 10.73 -0.22
N ASP A 196 -2.79 10.89 -0.10
CA ASP A 196 -3.74 10.28 -1.02
C ASP A 196 -3.62 10.85 -2.45
N SER A 197 -3.26 12.13 -2.59
CA SER A 197 -3.13 12.78 -3.91
C SER A 197 -1.90 12.34 -4.71
N VAL A 198 -0.91 11.71 -4.07
CA VAL A 198 0.32 11.30 -4.77
C VAL A 198 0.00 10.30 -5.88
N PHE A 199 -0.90 9.34 -5.61
CA PHE A 199 -1.33 8.35 -6.60
C PHE A 199 -1.92 9.00 -7.85
N SER A 200 -2.88 9.90 -7.69
CA SER A 200 -3.55 10.55 -8.82
C SER A 200 -2.64 11.48 -9.61
N LYS A 201 -1.64 12.10 -8.96
CA LYS A 201 -0.61 12.91 -9.64
C LYS A 201 0.33 12.07 -10.51
N LEU A 202 0.55 10.81 -10.15
CA LEU A 202 1.47 9.90 -10.85
C LEU A 202 0.78 8.93 -11.82
N ALA A 203 -0.56 8.94 -11.87
CA ALA A 203 -1.33 8.15 -12.82
C ALA A 203 -0.87 8.41 -14.26
N GLY A 204 -0.54 7.34 -14.98
CA GLY A 204 -0.07 7.39 -16.37
C GLY A 204 1.36 7.91 -16.56
N LYS A 205 2.19 8.00 -15.51
CA LYS A 205 3.52 8.63 -15.56
C LYS A 205 4.69 7.66 -15.34
N VAL A 206 4.43 6.48 -14.83
CA VAL A 206 5.43 5.54 -14.32
C VAL A 206 5.79 4.50 -15.38
N THR A 207 7.06 4.18 -15.53
CA THR A 207 7.52 2.96 -16.22
C THR A 207 8.14 2.03 -15.18
N ILE A 208 7.95 0.72 -15.36
CA ILE A 208 8.47 -0.27 -14.40
C ILE A 208 9.99 -0.22 -14.31
N GLU A 209 10.67 -0.22 -15.44
CA GLU A 209 12.12 -0.30 -15.57
C GLU A 209 12.86 0.93 -15.04
N GLU A 210 12.27 2.13 -15.18
CA GLU A 210 12.90 3.37 -14.73
C GLU A 210 12.48 3.71 -13.29
N ASN A 211 11.21 3.51 -12.94
CA ASN A 211 10.64 4.11 -11.73
C ASN A 211 10.32 3.13 -10.61
N LEU A 212 10.10 1.84 -10.86
CA LEU A 212 9.69 0.93 -9.78
C LEU A 212 10.89 0.61 -8.86
N LYS A 213 10.78 0.91 -7.56
CA LYS A 213 11.71 0.38 -6.53
C LYS A 213 11.15 -0.89 -5.90
N CYS A 214 9.97 -0.81 -5.29
CA CYS A 214 9.29 -1.97 -4.68
C CYS A 214 7.85 -1.67 -4.27
N PHE A 215 7.07 -2.72 -4.03
CA PHE A 215 5.75 -2.69 -3.40
C PHE A 215 5.86 -3.09 -1.93
N LEU A 216 4.99 -2.50 -1.10
CA LEU A 216 4.85 -2.85 0.31
C LEU A 216 3.40 -3.25 0.60
N SER A 217 3.21 -4.42 1.20
CA SER A 217 1.91 -4.86 1.74
C SER A 217 2.01 -4.94 3.27
N ILE A 218 1.07 -4.32 3.96
CA ILE A 218 1.10 -4.02 5.39
C ILE A 218 -0.14 -4.61 6.03
N LYS A 219 0.02 -5.45 7.05
CA LYS A 219 -1.11 -6.02 7.79
C LYS A 219 -0.88 -5.90 9.29
N ASN A 220 -1.92 -5.52 10.02
CA ASN A 220 -1.85 -5.38 11.48
C ASN A 220 -1.49 -6.70 12.19
N SER A 221 -1.82 -7.84 11.61
CA SER A 221 -1.47 -9.15 12.17
C SER A 221 -1.55 -10.20 11.07
N ILE A 222 -0.67 -11.20 11.13
CA ILE A 222 -0.71 -12.34 10.23
C ILE A 222 -1.68 -13.39 10.77
N ARG A 223 -2.78 -13.60 10.05
CA ARG A 223 -3.71 -14.73 10.23
C ARG A 223 -3.55 -15.66 9.03
N PRO A 224 -3.96 -16.94 9.10
CA PRO A 224 -3.82 -17.87 7.97
C PRO A 224 -4.33 -17.30 6.64
N ASP A 225 -5.49 -16.62 6.64
CA ASP A 225 -6.05 -15.94 5.46
C ASP A 225 -5.14 -14.82 4.93
N ARG A 226 -4.54 -14.03 5.83
CA ARG A 226 -3.65 -12.90 5.46
C ARG A 226 -2.27 -13.33 4.99
N ARG A 227 -1.79 -14.53 5.39
CA ARG A 227 -0.55 -15.11 4.83
C ARG A 227 -0.68 -15.32 3.33
N TYR A 228 -1.76 -15.98 2.93
CA TYR A 228 -2.00 -16.25 1.51
C TYR A 228 -2.26 -14.97 0.72
N GLN A 229 -2.81 -13.92 1.33
CA GLN A 229 -2.93 -12.62 0.69
C GLN A 229 -1.56 -12.04 0.29
N PHE A 230 -0.56 -12.08 1.18
CA PHE A 230 0.78 -11.62 0.83
C PHE A 230 1.41 -12.41 -0.32
N VAL A 231 1.31 -13.74 -0.26
CA VAL A 231 1.86 -14.62 -1.30
C VAL A 231 1.18 -14.38 -2.64
N HIS A 232 -0.16 -14.29 -2.66
CA HIS A 232 -0.94 -14.04 -3.87
C HIS A 232 -0.66 -12.65 -4.45
N GLU A 233 -0.66 -11.60 -3.63
CA GLU A 233 -0.33 -10.23 -4.07
C GLU A 233 1.08 -10.15 -4.67
N GLY A 234 2.06 -10.80 -4.02
CA GLY A 234 3.44 -10.84 -4.49
C GLY A 234 3.59 -11.60 -5.80
N ASP A 235 2.93 -12.76 -5.94
CA ASP A 235 2.93 -13.55 -7.18
C ASP A 235 2.30 -12.76 -8.33
N ASP A 236 1.12 -12.17 -8.11
CA ASP A 236 0.39 -11.38 -9.12
C ASP A 236 1.22 -10.20 -9.63
N VAL A 237 1.76 -9.39 -8.72
CA VAL A 237 2.56 -8.21 -9.08
C VAL A 237 3.79 -8.62 -9.88
N LYS A 238 4.49 -9.67 -9.44
CA LYS A 238 5.69 -10.14 -10.14
C LYS A 238 5.35 -10.77 -11.50
N ALA A 239 4.25 -11.51 -11.60
CA ALA A 239 3.77 -12.04 -12.87
C ALA A 239 3.42 -10.93 -13.87
N ILE A 240 2.80 -9.84 -13.41
CA ILE A 240 2.51 -8.66 -14.24
C ILE A 240 3.80 -7.98 -14.71
N ILE A 241 4.78 -7.81 -13.81
CA ILE A 241 6.10 -7.27 -14.17
C ILE A 241 6.76 -8.14 -15.25
N MET A 242 6.77 -9.47 -15.06
CA MET A 242 7.38 -10.41 -16.01
C MET A 242 6.67 -10.39 -17.37
N LEU A 243 5.34 -10.30 -17.38
CA LEU A 243 4.55 -10.15 -18.60
C LEU A 243 4.99 -8.91 -19.37
N LEU A 244 5.12 -7.76 -18.71
CA LEU A 244 5.56 -6.52 -19.34
C LEU A 244 7.01 -6.60 -19.84
N CYS A 245 7.92 -7.11 -19.02
CA CYS A 245 9.32 -7.30 -19.41
C CYS A 245 9.44 -8.19 -20.66
N THR A 246 8.62 -9.25 -20.74
CA THR A 246 8.64 -10.19 -21.86
C THR A 246 7.98 -9.61 -23.12
N ARG A 247 6.86 -8.89 -22.99
CA ARG A 247 6.10 -8.36 -24.12
C ARG A 247 6.72 -7.13 -24.74
N LEU A 248 7.30 -6.26 -23.92
CA LEU A 248 7.85 -4.97 -24.35
C LEU A 248 9.37 -4.95 -24.39
N GLN A 249 10.03 -6.04 -23.99
CA GLN A 249 11.50 -6.13 -23.94
C GLN A 249 12.12 -4.98 -23.14
N LEU A 250 11.52 -4.68 -21.98
CA LEU A 250 11.95 -3.58 -21.11
C LEU A 250 13.43 -3.74 -20.74
N ASN A 251 14.16 -2.63 -20.65
CA ASN A 251 15.59 -2.63 -20.33
C ASN A 251 15.86 -2.86 -18.84
N VAL A 252 15.45 -4.01 -18.33
CA VAL A 252 15.59 -4.42 -16.92
C VAL A 252 16.79 -5.34 -16.67
N GLY A 253 17.54 -5.66 -17.73
CA GLY A 253 18.58 -6.70 -17.69
C GLY A 253 17.97 -8.09 -17.50
N ASN A 254 18.43 -8.83 -16.50
CA ASN A 254 17.87 -10.14 -16.18
C ASN A 254 16.52 -9.98 -15.46
N ILE A 255 15.45 -10.54 -16.03
CA ILE A 255 14.09 -10.44 -15.48
C ILE A 255 13.98 -11.06 -14.07
N SER A 256 14.69 -12.17 -13.82
CA SER A 256 14.66 -12.83 -12.52
C SER A 256 15.29 -11.97 -11.45
N ASP A 257 16.46 -11.40 -11.73
CA ASP A 257 17.14 -10.48 -10.82
C ASP A 257 16.33 -9.19 -10.60
N PHE A 258 15.68 -8.69 -11.66
CA PHE A 258 14.81 -7.52 -11.55
C PHE A 258 13.58 -7.78 -10.67
N CYS A 259 13.01 -8.98 -10.71
CA CYS A 259 11.84 -9.34 -9.90
C CYS A 259 12.18 -9.69 -8.44
N GLN A 260 13.46 -9.87 -8.12
CA GLN A 260 13.91 -9.92 -6.74
C GLN A 260 13.87 -8.51 -6.12
N LYS A 261 13.63 -8.45 -4.81
CA LYS A 261 13.58 -7.19 -4.04
C LYS A 261 12.53 -6.21 -4.59
N ARG A 262 11.36 -6.73 -4.98
CA ARG A 262 10.24 -5.93 -5.53
C ARG A 262 8.97 -5.99 -4.70
N PHE A 263 8.81 -6.96 -3.82
CA PHE A 263 7.60 -7.09 -3.00
C PHE A 263 7.96 -7.44 -1.57
N TYR A 264 7.61 -6.56 -0.64
CA TYR A 264 7.88 -6.73 0.79
C TYR A 264 6.59 -6.76 1.59
N ALA A 265 6.57 -7.57 2.64
CA ALA A 265 5.44 -7.68 3.55
C ALA A 265 5.80 -7.14 4.94
N PHE A 266 4.84 -6.53 5.62
CA PHE A 266 4.97 -6.02 6.99
C PHE A 266 3.88 -6.56 7.89
N SER A 267 4.27 -7.13 9.02
CA SER A 267 3.36 -7.43 10.14
C SER A 267 3.56 -6.45 11.27
N LEU A 268 2.48 -5.77 11.67
CA LEU A 268 2.53 -4.77 12.74
C LEU A 268 2.29 -5.33 14.15
N ASN A 269 2.24 -6.67 14.26
CA ASN A 269 2.02 -7.37 15.54
C ASN A 269 2.88 -8.65 15.62
N GLY A 270 4.02 -8.65 14.93
CA GLY A 270 4.92 -9.79 14.86
C GLY A 270 4.35 -10.96 14.05
N PHE A 271 5.16 -12.00 13.94
CA PHE A 271 4.82 -13.23 13.23
C PHE A 271 5.60 -14.41 13.83
N ASN A 272 5.26 -15.63 13.45
CA ASN A 272 5.96 -16.84 13.89
C ASN A 272 6.65 -17.56 12.72
N GLY A 273 7.41 -18.63 13.01
CA GLY A 273 8.15 -19.36 11.98
C GLY A 273 7.27 -20.03 10.91
N ALA A 274 6.00 -20.34 11.20
CA ALA A 274 5.08 -20.84 10.18
C ALA A 274 4.59 -19.72 9.24
N ASP A 275 4.67 -18.46 9.67
CA ASP A 275 4.45 -17.32 8.81
C ASP A 275 5.67 -17.07 7.92
N GLU A 276 6.89 -17.11 8.48
CA GLU A 276 8.14 -17.02 7.71
C GLU A 276 8.22 -18.11 6.63
N ASN A 277 8.01 -19.38 7.01
CA ASN A 277 8.05 -20.50 6.07
C ASN A 277 7.04 -20.35 4.92
N CYS A 278 5.91 -19.67 5.15
CA CYS A 278 4.93 -19.40 4.10
C CYS A 278 5.44 -18.36 3.10
N MET A 279 6.28 -17.42 3.54
CA MET A 279 6.88 -16.39 2.67
C MET A 279 8.01 -16.94 1.80
N GLU A 280 8.55 -18.12 2.13
CA GLU A 280 9.49 -18.88 1.28
C GLU A 280 8.87 -19.46 0.01
N THR A 281 7.59 -19.16 -0.27
CA THR A 281 6.89 -19.62 -1.47
C THR A 281 7.50 -19.01 -2.72
N ALA A 282 7.89 -19.86 -3.67
CA ALA A 282 8.36 -19.45 -4.99
C ALA A 282 7.21 -18.91 -5.84
N THR A 283 7.51 -17.96 -6.73
CA THR A 283 6.52 -17.49 -7.72
C THR A 283 6.09 -18.63 -8.64
N THR A 284 4.83 -18.65 -9.04
CA THR A 284 4.29 -19.68 -9.93
C THR A 284 4.94 -19.65 -11.32
N ALA A 285 5.42 -18.46 -11.73
CA ALA A 285 6.20 -18.26 -12.95
C ALA A 285 7.52 -19.06 -12.97
N CYS A 286 8.21 -19.18 -11.82
CA CYS A 286 9.46 -19.96 -11.72
C CYS A 286 9.23 -21.46 -11.90
N ILE A 287 8.04 -21.96 -11.53
CA ILE A 287 7.68 -23.38 -11.66
C ILE A 287 7.38 -23.72 -13.12
N SER A 288 6.78 -22.78 -13.86
CA SER A 288 6.30 -23.00 -15.23
C SER A 288 7.36 -22.73 -16.30
N SER A 289 8.48 -22.10 -15.95
CA SER A 289 9.52 -21.70 -16.91
C SER A 289 10.92 -22.08 -16.42
N PRO A 290 11.63 -23.01 -17.10
CA PRO A 290 12.95 -23.48 -16.68
C PRO A 290 14.07 -22.45 -16.87
N VAL A 291 13.79 -21.33 -17.55
CA VAL A 291 14.75 -20.23 -17.76
C VAL A 291 14.67 -19.15 -16.68
N MET A 292 13.65 -19.20 -15.82
CA MET A 292 13.50 -18.25 -14.72
C MET A 292 14.34 -18.72 -13.53
N GLY A 293 15.10 -17.79 -12.95
CA GLY A 293 15.83 -18.01 -11.71
C GLY A 293 14.89 -18.16 -10.51
N LEU A 294 15.46 -18.34 -9.31
CA LEU A 294 14.69 -18.41 -8.07
C LEU A 294 14.15 -17.02 -7.71
N ILE A 295 12.82 -16.94 -7.58
CA ILE A 295 12.11 -15.72 -7.23
C ILE A 295 11.02 -16.10 -6.23
N TRP A 296 11.03 -15.44 -5.08
CA TRP A 296 10.01 -15.57 -4.04
C TRP A 296 8.82 -14.68 -4.36
N CYS A 297 7.61 -15.07 -3.96
CA CYS A 297 6.45 -14.18 -4.03
C CYS A 297 6.67 -12.93 -3.16
N VAL A 298 7.18 -13.16 -1.94
CA VAL A 298 7.49 -12.11 -0.96
C VAL A 298 8.99 -12.14 -0.69
N ASP A 299 9.69 -11.07 -1.03
CA ASP A 299 11.16 -11.02 -0.92
C ASP A 299 11.64 -10.98 0.53
N LYS A 300 10.85 -10.34 1.41
CA LYS A 300 11.08 -10.36 2.85
C LYS A 300 9.80 -9.98 3.60
N LEU A 301 9.58 -10.65 4.73
CA LEU A 301 8.57 -10.29 5.72
C LEU A 301 9.25 -9.60 6.90
N PHE A 302 8.77 -8.41 7.26
CA PHE A 302 9.26 -7.61 8.37
C PHE A 302 8.29 -7.64 9.54
N SER A 303 8.84 -7.72 10.76
CA SER A 303 8.09 -7.55 12.00
C SER A 303 8.32 -6.12 12.46
N CYS A 304 7.32 -5.26 12.26
CA CYS A 304 7.42 -3.83 12.53
C CYS A 304 6.37 -3.44 13.58
N LEU A 305 6.72 -3.62 14.85
CA LEU A 305 5.85 -3.43 16.00
C LEU A 305 5.65 -1.95 16.32
N THR A 306 6.65 -1.11 16.07
CA THR A 306 6.64 0.33 16.35
C THR A 306 7.02 1.15 15.11
N PRO A 307 6.60 2.43 15.03
CA PRO A 307 7.02 3.29 13.93
C PRO A 307 8.53 3.53 13.83
N GLU A 308 9.28 3.44 14.93
CA GLU A 308 10.75 3.58 14.91
C GLU A 308 11.44 2.47 14.10
N GLU A 309 10.92 1.24 14.17
CA GLU A 309 11.48 0.08 13.47
C GLU A 309 11.40 0.23 11.94
N ILE A 310 10.48 1.04 11.42
CA ILE A 310 10.36 1.34 9.99
C ILE A 310 11.68 1.82 9.41
N LYS A 311 12.46 2.62 10.16
CA LYS A 311 13.75 3.12 9.67
C LYS A 311 14.71 1.97 9.34
N ASN A 312 14.83 1.01 10.26
CA ASN A 312 15.73 -0.14 10.11
C ASN A 312 15.26 -1.04 8.95
N ASP A 313 13.96 -1.27 8.84
CA ASP A 313 13.38 -2.08 7.77
C ASP A 313 13.58 -1.41 6.40
N MET A 314 13.39 -0.10 6.34
CA MET A 314 13.61 0.70 5.13
C MET A 314 15.08 0.76 4.74
N ASP A 315 16.02 0.81 5.69
CA ASP A 315 17.45 0.71 5.37
C ASP A 315 17.76 -0.60 4.62
N VAL A 316 17.15 -1.73 5.01
CA VAL A 316 17.30 -3.01 4.29
C VAL A 316 16.69 -2.95 2.89
N ILE A 317 15.49 -2.39 2.75
CA ILE A 317 14.77 -2.30 1.46
C ILE A 317 15.50 -1.39 0.46
N MET A 318 16.17 -0.37 0.97
CA MET A 318 16.70 0.73 0.16
C MET A 318 18.18 0.57 -0.18
N ILE A 319 18.82 -0.54 0.23
CA ILE A 319 20.04 -1.09 -0.37
C ILE A 319 19.70 -1.65 -1.78
#